data_AF-A0A1C5AX07-F1
#
_entry.id   AF-A0A1C5AX07-F1
#
_cell.length_a   1.000
_cell.length_b   1.000
_cell.length_c   1.000
_cell.angle_alpha   90.00
_cell.angle_beta   90.00
_cell.angle_gamma   90.00
#
_symmetry.space_group_name_H-M   'P 1'
#
loop_
_entity.id
_entity.type
_entity.pdbx_description
1 polymer ?
#
loop_
_entity_poly.entity_id
_entity_poly.type
_entity_poly.pdbx_seq_one_letter_code
_entity_poly.pdbx_strand_id
1 'polypeptide(L)' 'MLSPNAIGPLRPMRGLRTDRTLQTIVTGHAFVQNLRRGHYELATDVPPALRVAAAFTELARAI' A
#
# COMPACT_ATOMS: atom_id res chain seq x y z
N MET A 1 22.99 17.46 -0.98
CA MET A 1 22.46 17.33 0.40
C MET A 1 20.99 17.72 0.35
N LEU A 2 20.07 16.77 0.12
CA LEU A 2 18.61 17.01 0.05
C LEU A 2 18.01 16.64 1.42
N SER A 3 17.27 17.58 2.01
CA SER A 3 16.68 17.45 3.36
C SER A 3 15.57 16.38 3.39
N PRO A 4 15.56 15.43 4.34
CA PRO A 4 14.66 14.27 4.34
C PRO A 4 13.25 14.58 4.90
N ASN A 5 12.67 15.76 4.68
CA ASN A 5 11.41 16.12 5.32
C ASN A 5 10.49 17.05 4.51
N ALA A 6 10.22 16.72 3.24
CA ALA A 6 9.31 17.48 2.38
C ALA A 6 7.93 16.83 2.18
N ILE A 7 7.44 16.02 3.12
CA ILE A 7 6.04 15.55 3.12
C ILE A 7 5.27 16.42 4.12
N GLY A 8 4.63 17.47 3.61
CA GLY A 8 3.78 18.35 4.40
C GLY A 8 2.63 17.59 5.09
N PRO A 9 2.06 18.14 6.18
CA PRO A 9 1.03 17.46 6.96
C PRO A 9 -0.21 17.14 6.12
N LEU A 10 -0.69 15.90 6.24
CA LEU A 10 -1.92 15.43 5.59
C LEU A 10 -3.14 16.11 6.21
N ARG A 11 -4.07 16.57 5.37
CA ARG A 11 -5.30 17.22 5.84
C ARG A 11 -6.20 16.20 6.56
N PRO A 12 -6.75 16.53 7.75
CA PRO A 12 -7.71 15.68 8.43
C PRO A 12 -8.95 15.47 7.55
N MET A 13 -9.29 14.22 7.25
CA MET A 13 -10.52 13.87 6.56
C MET A 13 -11.70 14.04 7.52
N ARG A 14 -12.41 15.17 7.43
CA ARG A 14 -13.65 15.43 8.19
C ARG A 14 -14.66 14.32 7.91
N GLY A 15 -14.87 13.41 8.87
CA GLY A 15 -15.92 12.38 8.83
C GLY A 15 -15.48 10.95 9.13
N LEU A 16 -14.18 10.65 9.27
CA LEU A 16 -13.72 9.29 9.58
C LEU A 16 -13.92 8.95 11.07
N ARG A 17 -15.14 8.59 11.45
CA ARG A 17 -15.43 7.93 12.75
C ARG A 17 -15.13 6.44 12.62
N THR A 18 -13.91 6.05 12.99
CA THR A 18 -13.47 4.80 13.64
C THR A 18 -12.00 4.56 13.31
N ASP A 19 -11.14 4.52 14.33
CA ASP A 19 -9.69 4.29 14.18
C ASP A 19 -9.39 3.02 13.38
N ARG A 20 -10.19 1.97 13.57
CA ARG A 20 -10.04 0.68 12.87
C ARG A 20 -10.30 0.78 11.37
N THR A 21 -11.33 1.52 10.95
CA THR A 21 -11.63 1.69 9.51
C THR A 21 -10.55 2.50 8.83
N LEU A 22 -10.10 3.58 9.46
CA LEU A 22 -8.98 4.39 8.97
C LEU A 22 -7.68 3.58 8.92
N GLN A 23 -7.38 2.78 9.94
CA GLN A 23 -6.22 1.89 9.95
C GLN A 23 -6.27 0.89 8.79
N THR A 24 -7.40 0.21 8.59
CA THR A 24 -7.57 -0.75 7.48
C THR A 24 -7.35 -0.07 6.12
N ILE A 25 -7.92 1.12 5.90
CA ILE A 25 -7.77 1.86 4.64
C ILE A 25 -6.31 2.28 4.43
N VAL A 26 -5.67 2.86 5.45
CA VAL A 26 -4.28 3.34 5.37
C VAL A 26 -3.33 2.17 5.13
N THR A 27 -3.45 1.09 5.90
CA THR A 27 -2.61 -0.11 5.74
C THR A 27 -2.84 -0.77 4.40
N GLY A 28 -4.09 -0.91 3.96
CA GLY A 28 -4.42 -1.47 2.65
C GLY A 28 -3.84 -0.63 1.52
N HIS A 29 -3.91 0.69 1.62
CA HIS A 29 -3.32 1.57 0.61
C HIS A 29 -1.79 1.46 0.60
N ALA A 30 -1.14 1.50 1.77
CA ALA A 30 0.31 1.35 1.88
C ALA A 30 0.79 0.00 1.32
N PHE A 31 0.05 -1.09 1.58
CA PHE A 31 0.33 -2.42 1.05
C PHE A 31 0.33 -2.42 -0.49
N VAL A 32 -0.73 -1.91 -1.12
CA VAL A 32 -0.84 -1.81 -2.59
C VAL A 32 0.31 -0.99 -3.20
N GLN A 33 0.72 0.10 -2.53
CA GLN A 33 1.81 0.95 -3.01
C GLN A 33 3.19 0.28 -2.89
N ASN A 34 3.45 -0.41 -1.77
CA ASN A 34 4.67 -1.18 -1.57
C ASN A 34 4.79 -2.33 -2.58
N LEU A 35 3.66 -2.96 -2.91
CA LEU A 35 3.63 -4.01 -3.91
C LEU A 35 3.94 -3.49 -5.33
N ARG A 36 3.36 -2.34 -5.73
CA ARG A 36 3.70 -1.70 -7.01
C ARG A 36 5.20 -1.36 -7.09
N ARG A 37 5.80 -0.96 -5.97
CA ARG A 37 7.24 -0.65 -5.86
C ARG A 37 8.14 -1.89 -5.77
N GLY A 38 7.57 -3.09 -5.63
CA GLY A 38 8.33 -4.33 -5.51
C GLY A 38 9.03 -4.47 -4.15
N HIS A 39 8.45 -3.91 -3.08
CA HIS A 39 8.99 -4.02 -1.72
C HIS A 39 8.58 -5.33 -1.01
N TYR A 40 7.89 -6.21 -1.72
CA TYR A 40 7.55 -7.55 -1.25
C TYR A 40 8.02 -8.56 -2.28
N GLU A 41 8.29 -9.79 -1.82
CA GLU A 41 8.67 -10.91 -2.68
C GLU A 41 7.50 -11.47 -3.51
N LEU A 42 6.28 -10.95 -3.32
CA LEU A 42 5.13 -11.28 -4.16
C LEU A 42 5.24 -10.61 -5.53
N ALA A 43 4.88 -11.36 -6.58
CA ALA A 43 4.73 -10.87 -7.94
C ALA A 43 5.94 -10.05 -8.44
N THR A 44 7.16 -10.42 -8.04
CA THR A 44 8.38 -9.67 -8.39
C THR A 44 8.76 -9.83 -9.86
N ASP A 45 8.33 -10.93 -10.48
CA ASP A 45 8.55 -11.31 -11.88
C ASP A 45 7.53 -10.71 -12.85
N VAL A 46 6.46 -10.09 -12.37
CA VAL A 46 5.45 -9.46 -13.23
C VAL A 46 5.67 -7.94 -13.38
N PRO A 47 5.24 -7.34 -14.51
CA PRO A 47 5.29 -5.89 -14.72
C PRO A 47 4.58 -5.12 -13.59
N PRO A 48 5.06 -3.92 -13.20
CA PRO A 48 4.49 -3.14 -12.09
C PRO A 48 2.96 -2.91 -12.16
N ALA A 49 2.41 -2.79 -13.38
CA ALA A 49 0.97 -2.62 -13.59
C ALA A 49 0.13 -3.85 -13.19
N LEU A 50 0.73 -5.04 -13.21
CA LEU A 50 0.07 -6.31 -12.93
C LEU A 50 0.35 -6.86 -11.52
N ARG A 51 1.33 -6.28 -10.81
CA ARG A 51 1.77 -6.77 -9.48
C ARG A 51 0.64 -6.92 -8.48
N VAL A 52 -0.31 -5.97 -8.44
CA VAL A 52 -1.46 -6.04 -7.53
C VAL A 52 -2.30 -7.28 -7.79
N ALA A 53 -2.71 -7.52 -9.03
CA ALA A 53 -3.55 -8.67 -9.36
C ALA A 53 -2.82 -10.00 -9.12
N ALA A 54 -1.54 -10.08 -9.52
CA ALA A 54 -0.72 -11.27 -9.34
C ALA A 54 -0.50 -11.59 -7.86
N ALA A 55 -0.17 -10.59 -7.04
CA ALA A 55 0.06 -10.81 -5.61
C ALA A 55 -1.20 -11.25 -4.87
N PHE A 56 -2.37 -10.71 -5.19
CA PHE A 56 -3.62 -11.20 -4.59
C PHE A 56 -3.92 -12.64 -5.04
N THR A 57 -3.55 -13.02 -6.26
CA THR A 57 -3.66 -14.40 -6.73
C THR A 57 -2.70 -15.34 -6.00
N GLU A 58 -1.45 -14.92 -5.77
CA GLU A 58 -0.47 -15.66 -4.97
C GLU A 58 -0.92 -15.80 -3.51
N LEU A 59 -1.37 -14.70 -2.89
CA LEU A 59 -1.82 -14.69 -1.51
C LEU A 59 -3.04 -15.60 -1.30
N ALA A 60 -4.01 -15.58 -2.22
CA ALA A 60 -5.19 -16.44 -2.16
C ALA A 60 -4.87 -17.95 -2.28
N ARG A 61 -3.66 -18.32 -2.72
CA ARG A 61 -3.18 -19.72 -2.70
C ARG A 61 -2.47 -20.07 -1.39
N ALA A 62 -1.98 -19.06 -0.67
CA ALA A 62 -1.18 -19.24 0.54
C ALA A 62 -2.02 -19.23 1.83
N ILE A 63 -3.25 -18.74 1.77
CA ILE A 63 -4.23 -18.73 2.88
C ILE A 63 -5.45 -19.60 2.54
#